data_AF-A0A165CXS0-F1
#
_entry.id   AF-A0A165CXS0-F1
#
_cell.length_a   1.000
_cell.length_b   1.000
_cell.length_c   1.000
_cell.angle_alpha   90.00
_cell.angle_beta   90.00
_cell.angle_gamma   90.00
#
_symmetry.space_group_name_H-M   'P 1'
#
loop_
_entity.id
_entity.type
_entity.pdbx_description
1 polymer ?
#
loop_
_entity_poly.entity_id
_entity_poly.type
_entity_poly.pdbx_seq_one_letter_code
_entity_poly.pdbx_strand_id
1 'polypeptide(L)'
;ICQKLGDAAELHKGLYQNRVIQMIINKVWFKDKRDDGIVLQEVYCPFPFIAFATVLMAIECAIDEWVSGTREDVTFTIEAYKHRFEHHLSAIKSYNTASSDLEIMKKICHRVFEDGCINAKVIRTETQETRTLAPDAIKNAIEEFKHKDGNLSETDESDNGGELGDGQPNGQESWDGQ
;
A
#
# COMPACT_ATOMS: atom_id res chain seq x y z
N ILE A 1 39.11 29.00 14.75
CA ILE A 1 39.31 27.53 14.58
C ILE A 1 38.61 27.17 13.28
N CYS A 2 39.34 27.16 12.17
CA CYS A 2 38.78 26.76 10.88
C CYS A 2 38.83 25.23 10.82
N GLN A 3 37.67 24.57 10.93
CA GLN A 3 37.58 23.15 10.59
C GLN A 3 37.95 23.00 9.12
N LYS A 4 38.96 22.17 8.86
CA LYS A 4 39.31 21.75 7.51
C LYS A 4 38.05 21.24 6.83
N LEU A 5 37.66 21.91 5.73
CA LEU A 5 36.75 21.35 4.75
C LEU A 5 37.31 19.95 4.42
N GLY A 6 36.50 18.91 4.68
CA GLY A 6 36.95 17.54 4.79
C GLY A 6 37.93 17.14 3.70
N ASP A 7 38.96 16.38 4.11
CA ASP A 7 39.90 15.74 3.20
C ASP A 7 39.12 15.14 2.02
N ALA A 8 39.38 15.61 0.80
CA ALA A 8 38.73 15.16 -0.43
C ALA A 8 39.01 13.66 -0.77
N ALA A 9 39.61 12.93 0.17
CA ALA A 9 40.06 11.55 0.07
C ALA A 9 39.13 10.52 0.73
N GLU A 10 38.14 10.93 1.52
CA GLU A 10 36.99 10.07 1.82
C GLU A 10 36.05 10.11 0.61
N LEU A 11 36.51 9.49 -0.48
CA LEU A 11 35.73 9.26 -1.68
C LEU A 11 34.46 8.53 -1.25
N HIS A 12 33.33 9.25 -1.12
CA HIS A 12 32.05 8.66 -0.76
C HIS A 12 31.76 7.50 -1.71
N LYS A 13 31.93 6.26 -1.24
CA LYS A 13 31.76 5.06 -2.04
C LYS A 13 30.27 4.74 -2.15
N GLY A 14 29.83 4.40 -3.37
CA GLY A 14 28.45 3.99 -3.64
C GLY A 14 27.56 5.15 -4.08
N LEU A 15 27.38 5.27 -5.39
CA LEU A 15 26.42 6.20 -5.97
C LEU A 15 25.00 5.86 -5.49
N TYR A 16 24.23 6.89 -5.11
CA TYR A 16 22.84 6.80 -4.66
C TYR A 16 22.58 5.96 -3.38
N GLN A 17 23.61 5.72 -2.56
CA GLN A 17 23.48 4.95 -1.31
C GLN A 17 23.61 5.81 -0.04
N ASN A 18 23.59 7.13 -0.18
CA ASN A 18 23.65 8.01 0.99
C ASN A 18 22.39 7.89 1.84
N ARG A 19 22.56 7.83 3.16
CA ARG A 19 21.47 7.67 4.15
C ARG A 19 20.37 8.73 4.04
N VAL A 20 20.68 9.94 3.55
CA VAL A 20 19.69 10.99 3.33
C VAL A 20 18.58 10.55 2.37
N ILE A 21 18.90 9.73 1.36
CA ILE A 21 17.94 9.22 0.37
C ILE A 21 16.91 8.34 1.08
N GLN A 22 17.36 7.32 1.83
CA GLN A 22 16.46 6.46 2.59
C GLN A 22 15.64 7.25 3.62
N MET A 23 16.25 8.23 4.28
CA MET A 23 15.55 9.07 5.26
C MET A 23 14.39 9.84 4.63
N ILE A 24 14.58 10.42 3.45
CA ILE A 24 13.51 11.12 2.72
C ILE A 24 12.45 10.12 2.28
N ILE A 25 12.85 8.99 1.70
CA ILE A 25 11.93 7.95 1.23
C ILE A 25 11.04 7.44 2.37
N ASN A 26 11.63 7.18 3.53
CA ASN A 26 10.91 6.77 4.73
C ASN A 26 9.92 7.81 5.22
N LYS A 27 10.23 9.11 5.10
CA LYS A 27 9.33 10.18 5.53
C LYS A 27 8.15 10.39 4.59
N VAL A 28 8.32 10.11 3.30
CA VAL A 28 7.34 10.44 2.26
C VAL A 28 6.46 9.24 1.89
N TRP A 29 7.04 8.04 1.78
CA TRP A 29 6.32 6.85 1.28
C TRP A 29 6.22 5.70 2.29
N PHE A 30 6.95 5.73 3.40
CA PHE A 30 7.05 4.59 4.32
C PHE A 30 7.05 4.98 5.81
N LYS A 31 6.32 6.03 6.19
CA LYS A 31 6.23 6.49 7.59
C LYS A 31 5.44 5.50 8.43
N ASP A 32 4.32 5.03 7.91
CA ASP A 32 3.48 4.00 8.54
C ASP A 32 2.80 3.08 7.52
N LYS A 33 2.03 2.10 8.00
CA LYS A 33 1.42 1.04 7.18
C LYS A 33 0.35 1.53 6.20
N ARG A 34 -0.05 2.80 6.29
CA ARG A 34 -1.08 3.41 5.44
C ARG A 34 -0.50 4.27 4.33
N ASP A 35 0.81 4.50 4.34
CA ASP A 35 1.45 5.29 3.29
C ASP A 35 1.48 4.53 1.97
N ASP A 36 1.55 5.28 0.88
CA ASP A 36 1.47 4.78 -0.49
C ASP A 36 2.50 3.70 -0.79
N GLY A 37 3.71 3.79 -0.23
CA GLY A 37 4.75 2.78 -0.42
C GLY A 37 4.36 1.39 0.12
N ILE A 38 3.42 1.33 1.07
CA ILE A 38 2.88 0.07 1.61
C ILE A 38 1.57 -0.30 0.92
N VAL A 39 0.63 0.65 0.81
CA VAL A 39 -0.72 0.37 0.27
C VAL A 39 -0.66 0.04 -1.23
N LEU A 40 0.27 0.66 -1.96
CA LEU A 40 0.45 0.48 -3.41
C LEU A 40 1.74 -0.29 -3.70
N GLN A 41 1.99 -1.38 -2.95
CA GLN A 41 3.23 -2.17 -3.06
C GLN A 41 3.52 -2.63 -4.50
N GLU A 42 2.51 -2.97 -5.30
CA GLU A 42 2.70 -3.35 -6.71
C GLU A 42 3.32 -2.24 -7.57
N VAL A 43 3.08 -0.98 -7.20
CA VAL A 43 3.64 0.19 -7.88
C VAL A 43 5.04 0.52 -7.34
N TYR A 44 5.25 0.33 -6.03
CA TYR A 44 6.47 0.75 -5.35
C TYR A 44 7.51 -0.34 -5.14
N CYS A 45 7.25 -1.60 -5.51
CA CYS A 45 8.20 -2.72 -5.36
C CYS A 45 8.66 -3.27 -6.73
N PRO A 46 9.95 -3.14 -7.09
CA PRO A 46 11.00 -2.39 -6.40
C PRO A 46 10.78 -0.87 -6.47
N PHE A 47 11.47 -0.10 -5.61
CA PHE A 47 11.25 1.35 -5.53
C PHE A 47 11.42 2.02 -6.90
N PRO A 48 10.43 2.80 -7.39
CA PRO A 48 10.44 3.25 -8.78
C PRO A 48 11.54 4.26 -9.06
N PHE A 49 12.19 4.18 -10.23
CA PHE A 49 13.22 5.15 -10.65
C PHE A 49 12.68 6.58 -10.70
N ILE A 50 11.40 6.76 -11.06
CA ILE A 50 10.73 8.06 -11.10
C ILE A 50 10.63 8.67 -9.69
N ALA A 51 10.21 7.88 -8.70
CA ALA A 51 10.16 8.33 -7.32
C ALA A 51 11.57 8.60 -6.78
N PHE A 52 12.54 7.75 -7.13
CA PHE A 52 13.95 7.95 -6.78
C PHE A 52 14.52 9.26 -7.35
N ALA A 53 14.27 9.56 -8.63
CA ALA A 53 14.68 10.81 -9.27
C ALA A 53 14.05 12.03 -8.59
N THR A 54 12.80 11.91 -8.12
CA THR A 54 12.11 12.97 -7.37
C THR A 54 12.83 13.27 -6.04
N VAL A 55 13.32 12.23 -5.36
CA VAL A 55 14.12 12.40 -4.12
C VAL A 55 15.45 13.10 -4.41
N LEU A 56 16.16 12.71 -5.48
CA LEU A 56 17.41 13.37 -5.86
C LEU A 56 17.20 14.84 -6.24
N MET A 57 16.12 15.14 -6.97
CA MET A 57 15.73 16.50 -7.29
C MET A 57 15.42 17.32 -6.03
N ALA A 58 14.69 16.74 -5.06
CA ALA A 58 14.40 17.42 -3.79
C ALA A 58 15.67 17.68 -2.97
N ILE A 59 16.63 16.75 -2.99
CA ILE A 59 17.94 16.95 -2.36
C ILE A 59 18.71 18.09 -3.06
N GLU A 60 18.72 18.12 -4.39
CA GLU A 60 19.36 19.22 -5.15
C GLU A 60 18.72 20.58 -4.83
N CYS A 61 17.38 20.65 -4.78
CA CYS A 61 16.68 21.86 -4.37
C CYS A 61 17.09 22.32 -2.95
N ALA A 62 17.20 21.39 -2.00
CA ALA A 62 17.64 21.72 -0.65
C ALA A 62 19.12 22.13 -0.58
N ILE A 63 19.95 21.70 -1.53
CA ILE A 63 21.34 22.16 -1.66
C ILE A 63 21.38 23.56 -2.27
N ASP A 64 20.52 23.84 -3.25
CA ASP A 64 20.43 25.14 -3.92
C ASP A 64 20.10 26.28 -2.95
N GLU A 65 19.35 26.00 -1.88
CA GLU A 65 19.09 26.94 -0.78
C GLU A 65 20.37 27.49 -0.13
N TRP A 66 21.52 26.82 -0.27
CA TRP A 66 22.77 27.21 0.37
C TRP A 66 23.83 27.75 -0.60
N VAL A 67 23.49 27.95 -1.88
CA VAL A 67 24.45 28.33 -2.92
C VAL A 67 25.17 29.65 -2.63
N SER A 68 24.52 30.62 -1.98
CA SER A 68 25.13 31.90 -1.63
C SER A 68 26.05 31.83 -0.39
N GLY A 69 26.11 30.68 0.28
CA GLY A 69 26.80 30.51 1.58
C GLY A 69 25.94 30.86 2.78
N THR A 70 24.73 31.39 2.56
CA THR A 70 23.67 31.57 3.57
C THR A 70 22.41 30.85 3.09
N ARG A 71 21.57 30.35 4.02
CA ARG A 71 20.32 29.70 3.63
C ARG A 71 19.33 30.73 3.11
N GLU A 72 18.91 30.56 1.86
CA GLU A 72 17.86 31.31 1.20
C GLU A 72 16.71 30.37 0.82
N ASP A 73 15.47 30.83 0.99
CA ASP A 73 14.31 30.02 0.65
C ASP A 73 14.21 29.89 -0.88
N VAL A 74 14.31 28.65 -1.37
CA VAL A 74 14.10 28.32 -2.79
C VAL A 74 12.74 27.66 -2.95
N THR A 75 11.94 28.16 -3.90
CA THR A 75 10.62 27.57 -4.15
C THR A 75 10.74 26.31 -4.99
N PHE A 76 10.35 25.18 -4.41
CA PHE A 76 10.31 23.89 -5.11
C PHE A 76 9.12 23.82 -6.07
N THR A 77 9.33 24.26 -7.31
CA THR A 77 8.32 24.26 -8.39
C THR A 77 8.74 23.35 -9.55
N ILE A 78 7.74 22.85 -10.28
CA ILE A 78 7.97 22.03 -11.48
C ILE A 78 8.72 22.86 -12.52
N GLU A 79 8.33 24.12 -12.72
CA GLU A 79 8.93 25.01 -13.72
C GLU A 79 10.43 25.20 -13.47
N ALA A 80 10.84 25.38 -12.21
CA ALA A 80 12.24 25.54 -11.85
C ALA A 80 13.03 24.23 -11.95
N TYR A 81 12.46 23.11 -11.50
CA TYR A 81 13.22 21.87 -11.29
C TYR A 81 12.96 20.74 -12.29
N LYS A 82 12.05 20.91 -13.27
CA LYS A 82 11.76 19.88 -14.29
C LYS A 82 13.03 19.38 -15.00
N HIS A 83 13.90 20.29 -15.41
CA HIS A 83 15.15 19.91 -16.08
C HIS A 83 16.09 19.09 -15.19
N ARG A 84 16.11 19.37 -13.87
CA ARG A 84 16.88 18.61 -12.88
C ARG A 84 16.29 17.22 -12.66
N PHE A 85 14.96 17.13 -12.54
CA PHE A 85 14.27 15.85 -12.49
C PHE A 85 14.59 14.97 -13.70
N GLU A 86 14.47 15.52 -14.91
CA GLU A 86 14.75 14.81 -16.16
C GLU A 86 16.21 14.37 -16.24
N HIS A 87 17.13 15.22 -15.80
CA HIS A 87 18.55 14.88 -15.70
C HIS A 87 18.79 13.71 -14.74
N HIS A 88 18.26 13.75 -13.50
CA HIS A 88 18.41 12.66 -12.54
C HIS A 88 17.81 11.36 -13.04
N LEU A 89 16.61 11.42 -13.63
CA LEU A 89 15.96 10.24 -14.20
C LEU A 89 16.79 9.63 -15.35
N SER A 90 17.36 10.47 -16.21
CA SER A 90 18.27 10.03 -17.26
C SER A 90 19.53 9.40 -16.66
N ALA A 91 20.15 10.04 -15.66
CA ALA A 91 21.36 9.53 -15.00
C ALA A 91 21.12 8.18 -14.32
N ILE A 92 19.99 7.99 -13.63
CA ILE A 92 19.60 6.70 -13.04
C ILE A 92 19.46 5.62 -14.13
N LYS A 93 18.80 5.93 -15.26
CA LYS A 93 18.64 4.99 -16.37
C LYS A 93 19.98 4.64 -17.01
N SER A 94 20.85 5.63 -17.21
CA SER A 94 22.21 5.42 -17.71
C SER A 94 23.03 4.57 -16.75
N TYR A 95 22.94 4.81 -15.44
CA TYR A 95 23.63 4.01 -14.43
C TYR A 95 23.14 2.57 -14.40
N ASN A 96 21.82 2.35 -14.45
CA ASN A 96 21.22 1.02 -14.55
C ASN A 96 21.68 0.28 -15.81
N THR A 97 21.82 0.99 -16.93
CA THR A 97 22.32 0.42 -18.20
C THR A 97 23.80 0.08 -18.12
N ALA A 98 24.63 0.99 -17.59
CA ALA A 98 26.06 0.81 -17.47
C ALA A 98 26.47 -0.27 -16.44
N SER A 99 25.57 -0.58 -15.49
CA SER A 99 25.76 -1.61 -14.46
C SER A 99 24.81 -2.80 -14.61
N SER A 100 24.34 -3.06 -15.84
CA SER A 100 23.32 -4.08 -16.10
C SER A 100 23.76 -5.50 -15.76
N ASP A 101 25.06 -5.78 -15.89
CA ASP A 101 25.70 -7.05 -15.54
C ASP A 101 25.63 -7.35 -14.04
N LEU A 102 25.73 -6.31 -13.22
CA LEU A 102 25.68 -6.40 -11.76
C LEU A 102 24.29 -6.05 -11.18
N GLU A 103 23.40 -5.52 -12.01
CA GLU A 103 22.06 -5.03 -11.68
C GLU A 103 22.04 -4.08 -10.47
N ILE A 104 23.05 -3.20 -10.37
CA ILE A 104 23.30 -2.42 -9.15
C ILE A 104 22.10 -1.53 -8.81
N MET A 105 21.60 -0.77 -9.78
CA MET A 105 20.47 0.14 -9.54
C MET A 105 19.20 -0.62 -9.13
N LYS A 106 18.92 -1.78 -9.74
CA LYS A 106 17.81 -2.64 -9.33
C LYS A 106 17.97 -3.10 -7.88
N LYS A 107 19.18 -3.52 -7.48
CA LYS A 107 19.46 -3.93 -6.09
C LYS A 107 19.29 -2.78 -5.10
N ILE A 108 19.68 -1.56 -5.48
CA ILE A 108 19.44 -0.36 -4.65
C ILE A 108 17.94 -0.13 -4.47
N CYS A 109 17.15 -0.15 -5.55
CA CYS A 109 15.70 0.06 -5.47
C CYS A 109 14.96 -1.02 -4.66
N HIS A 110 15.38 -2.28 -4.75
CA HIS A 110 14.86 -3.33 -3.87
C HIS A 110 15.18 -3.01 -2.42
N ARG A 111 16.46 -2.80 -2.08
CA ARG A 111 16.89 -2.51 -0.70
C ARG A 111 16.15 -1.32 -0.10
N VAL A 112 16.01 -0.23 -0.86
CA VAL A 112 15.31 0.97 -0.43
C VAL A 112 13.85 0.70 -0.09
N PHE A 113 13.17 -0.14 -0.90
CA PHE A 113 11.81 -0.60 -0.62
C PHE A 113 11.74 -1.47 0.63
N GLU A 114 12.67 -2.43 0.77
CA GLU A 114 12.73 -3.32 1.93
C GLU A 114 12.96 -2.56 3.24
N ASP A 115 13.92 -1.64 3.24
CA ASP A 115 14.23 -0.76 4.37
C ASP A 115 13.04 0.15 4.70
N GLY A 116 12.30 0.60 3.68
CA GLY A 116 11.04 1.32 3.83
C GLY A 116 9.98 0.49 4.54
N CYS A 117 9.77 -0.75 4.12
CA CYS A 117 8.82 -1.67 4.77
C CYS A 117 9.15 -1.90 6.25
N ILE A 118 10.45 -2.07 6.56
CA ILE A 118 10.93 -2.20 7.93
C ILE A 118 10.63 -0.92 8.73
N ASN A 119 10.88 0.26 8.14
CA ASN A 119 10.58 1.55 8.77
C ASN A 119 9.09 1.71 9.08
N ALA A 120 8.20 1.28 8.18
CA ALA A 120 6.76 1.28 8.37
C ALA A 120 6.26 0.17 9.34
N LYS A 121 7.17 -0.62 9.92
CA LYS A 121 6.87 -1.75 10.82
C LYS A 121 5.97 -2.80 10.18
N VAL A 122 6.10 -2.98 8.87
CA VAL A 122 5.43 -4.07 8.15
C VAL A 122 6.14 -5.37 8.52
N ILE A 123 5.43 -6.21 9.27
CA ILE A 123 5.84 -7.60 9.46
C ILE A 123 5.55 -8.28 8.13
N ARG A 124 6.57 -8.89 7.51
CA ARG A 124 6.36 -9.77 6.37
C ARG A 124 5.66 -11.02 6.87
N THR A 125 4.35 -10.97 7.02
CA THR A 125 3.55 -12.18 7.11
C THR A 125 3.56 -12.74 5.69
N GLU A 126 4.33 -13.81 5.49
CA GLU A 126 4.40 -14.54 4.23
C GLU A 126 2.99 -14.77 3.70
N THR A 127 2.79 -14.36 2.45
CA THR A 127 1.66 -14.71 1.59
C THR A 127 0.32 -14.37 2.21
N GLN A 128 -0.33 -13.33 1.68
CA GLN A 128 -1.79 -13.29 1.72
C GLN A 128 -2.25 -14.65 1.18
N GLU A 129 -2.66 -15.57 2.07
CA GLU A 129 -3.38 -16.76 1.65
C GLU A 129 -4.50 -16.23 0.79
N THR A 130 -4.41 -16.52 -0.50
CA THR A 130 -5.46 -16.21 -1.45
C THR A 130 -6.70 -16.84 -0.83
N ARG A 131 -7.59 -16.01 -0.27
CA ARG A 131 -8.90 -16.45 0.24
C ARG A 131 -9.72 -16.82 -0.98
N THR A 132 -9.31 -17.88 -1.65
CA THR A 132 -9.96 -18.45 -2.81
C THR A 132 -11.11 -19.27 -2.26
N LEU A 133 -12.31 -19.01 -2.76
CA LEU A 133 -13.46 -19.84 -2.45
C LEU A 133 -13.13 -21.28 -2.85
N ALA A 134 -13.45 -22.23 -1.98
CA ALA A 134 -13.30 -23.64 -2.30
C ALA A 134 -14.06 -23.93 -3.62
N PRO A 135 -13.48 -24.70 -4.56
CA PRO A 135 -14.14 -25.05 -5.82
C PRO A 135 -15.55 -25.62 -5.61
N ASP A 136 -15.73 -26.38 -4.53
CA ASP A 136 -17.01 -26.97 -4.16
C ASP A 136 -18.01 -25.93 -3.67
N ALA A 137 -17.58 -24.87 -2.98
CA ALA A 137 -18.47 -23.77 -2.59
C ALA A 137 -19.01 -23.03 -3.82
N ILE A 138 -18.17 -22.84 -4.84
CA ILE A 138 -18.58 -22.25 -6.13
C ILE A 138 -19.56 -23.19 -6.85
N LYS A 139 -19.24 -24.49 -6.92
CA LYS A 139 -20.11 -25.49 -7.55
C LYS A 139 -21.47 -25.56 -6.88
N ASN A 140 -21.50 -25.65 -5.55
CA ASN A 140 -22.74 -25.75 -4.78
C ASN A 140 -23.60 -24.49 -4.95
N ALA A 141 -22.99 -23.30 -4.95
CA ALA A 141 -23.72 -22.05 -5.21
C ALA A 141 -24.34 -22.02 -6.62
N ILE A 142 -23.63 -22.52 -7.64
CA ILE A 142 -24.15 -22.61 -9.01
C ILE A 142 -25.32 -23.62 -9.09
N GLU A 143 -25.21 -24.77 -8.43
CA GLU A 143 -26.27 -25.78 -8.39
C GLU A 143 -27.51 -25.26 -7.66
N GLU A 144 -27.33 -24.60 -6.52
CA GLU A 144 -28.41 -23.97 -5.76
C GLU A 144 -29.13 -22.90 -6.59
N PHE A 145 -28.38 -22.03 -7.28
CA PHE A 145 -28.94 -20.99 -8.14
C PHE A 145 -29.77 -21.57 -9.29
N LYS A 146 -29.28 -22.65 -9.92
CA LYS A 146 -30.02 -23.37 -10.98
C LYS A 146 -31.29 -24.03 -10.47
N HIS A 147 -31.25 -24.64 -9.27
CA HIS A 147 -32.42 -25.28 -8.69
C HIS A 147 -33.51 -24.26 -8.34
N LYS A 148 -33.13 -23.02 -8.02
CA LYS A 148 -34.06 -21.95 -7.67
C LYS A 148 -34.53 -21.10 -8.85
N ASP A 149 -34.13 -21.43 -10.09
CA ASP A 149 -34.42 -20.63 -11.30
C ASP A 149 -34.07 -19.13 -11.15
N GLY A 150 -33.03 -18.83 -10.37
CA GLY A 150 -32.62 -17.46 -10.06
C GLY A 150 -33.43 -16.74 -8.97
N ASN A 151 -34.41 -17.38 -8.34
CA ASN A 151 -35.12 -16.80 -7.19
C ASN A 151 -34.28 -16.90 -5.90
N LEU A 152 -34.17 -15.80 -5.18
CA LEU A 152 -33.57 -15.76 -3.84
C LEU A 152 -34.53 -16.43 -2.86
N SER A 153 -34.01 -17.17 -1.86
CA SER A 153 -34.88 -17.74 -0.83
C SER A 153 -35.59 -16.60 -0.10
N GLU A 154 -36.91 -16.59 -0.15
CA GLU A 154 -37.72 -15.76 0.73
C GLU A 154 -37.40 -16.19 2.17
N THR A 155 -36.96 -15.23 2.97
CA THR A 155 -36.88 -15.36 4.43
C THR A 155 -38.30 -15.55 4.96
N ASP A 156 -38.52 -16.67 5.64
CA ASP A 156 -39.78 -16.94 6.35
C ASP A 156 -39.97 -15.90 7.48
N GLU A 157 -40.87 -14.94 7.26
CA GLU A 157 -41.53 -14.18 8.33
C GLU A 157 -42.99 -14.64 8.49
N SER A 158 -43.19 -15.42 9.55
CA SER A 158 -44.27 -15.33 10.55
C SER A 158 -45.75 -15.51 10.18
N ASP A 159 -46.38 -16.25 11.11
CA ASP A 159 -47.72 -16.05 11.69
C ASP A 159 -48.91 -16.77 11.02
N ASN A 160 -49.24 -17.94 11.56
CA ASN A 160 -50.45 -18.69 11.23
C ASN A 160 -51.58 -18.30 12.19
N GLY A 161 -52.45 -17.39 11.75
CA GLY A 161 -53.72 -17.05 12.39
C GLY A 161 -54.92 -17.38 11.51
N GLY A 162 -55.94 -18.02 12.10
CA GLY A 162 -57.26 -18.32 11.53
C GLY A 162 -57.43 -19.81 11.16
N GLU A 163 -58.50 -20.52 11.52
CA GLU A 163 -59.90 -20.10 11.43
C GLU A 163 -60.83 -20.95 12.31
N LEU A 164 -61.96 -20.32 12.68
CA LEU A 164 -63.08 -20.81 13.47
C LEU A 164 -64.13 -21.51 12.60
N GLY A 165 -64.86 -22.47 13.21
CA GLY A 165 -66.28 -22.70 12.89
C GLY A 165 -66.69 -24.17 12.73
N ASP A 166 -67.33 -24.76 13.75
CA ASP A 166 -68.80 -24.97 13.73
C ASP A 166 -69.31 -25.88 14.87
N GLY A 167 -70.40 -25.45 15.51
CA GLY A 167 -71.52 -26.31 15.92
C GLY A 167 -71.47 -27.12 17.22
N GLN A 168 -71.94 -26.51 18.32
CA GLN A 168 -72.56 -27.18 19.51
C GLN A 168 -73.87 -27.94 19.11
N PRO A 169 -74.57 -28.73 19.99
CA PRO A 169 -74.52 -28.79 21.46
C PRO A 169 -74.68 -30.20 22.12
N ASN A 170 -74.54 -30.25 23.45
CA ASN A 170 -75.47 -30.81 24.47
C ASN A 170 -74.80 -31.69 25.56
N GLY A 171 -75.19 -31.44 26.81
CA GLY A 171 -75.20 -32.44 27.88
C GLY A 171 -74.53 -32.01 29.19
N GLN A 172 -75.34 -31.51 30.13
CA GLN A 172 -75.41 -31.80 31.59
C GLN A 172 -74.16 -32.40 32.28
N GLU A 173 -73.78 -32.11 33.53
CA GLU A 173 -74.34 -31.45 34.70
C GLU A 173 -73.20 -31.44 35.75
N SER A 174 -73.20 -30.44 36.64
CA SER A 174 -73.00 -30.52 38.12
C SER A 174 -71.96 -31.51 38.70
N TRP A 175 -71.07 -31.14 39.61
CA TRP A 175 -71.37 -30.81 41.02
C TRP A 175 -70.27 -29.96 41.67
N ASP A 176 -70.73 -29.26 42.71
CA ASP A 176 -70.06 -28.32 43.61
C ASP A 176 -68.74 -28.81 44.26
N GLY A 177 -67.96 -27.84 44.75
CA GLY A 177 -67.68 -27.81 46.18
C GLY A 177 -66.23 -27.74 46.63
N GLN A 178 -65.88 -26.52 47.08
CA GLN A 178 -64.89 -26.14 48.11
C GLN A 178 -63.40 -26.10 47.74
#